data_AF-A0A9W7CY50-F1
#
_entry.id   AF-A0A9W7CY50-F1
#
_cell.length_a   1.000
_cell.length_b   1.000
_cell.length_c   1.000
_cell.angle_alpha   90.00
_cell.angle_beta   90.00
_cell.angle_gamma   90.00
#
_symmetry.space_group_name_H-M   'P 1'
#
loop_
_entity.id
_entity.type
_entity.pdbx_description
1 polymer ?
#
loop_
_entity_poly.entity_id
_entity_poly.type
_entity_poly.pdbx_seq_one_letter_code
_entity_poly.pdbx_strand_id
1 'polypeptide(L)'
;MVWWIPRSLVTLDSGVGVTLISPNLWSKLREADGNLSTQKMKNPALFEGVGGATSLVREELQLDFKFDTPGGPLVLRCVKCWVGTLPSGVGEVLLADEVMAQLGYDPVQLLVHVQRSQPVYDFADTVAPGPNIFPAGMVKEVDPSHEEKALQDLESRAYFPTSPEANYLSDPSVAEVLREQVA
;
A
#
# COMPACT_ATOMS: atom_id res chain seq x y z
N MET A 1 -16.42 21.84 -7.24
CA MET A 1 -15.20 22.68 -7.19
C MET A 1 -14.00 21.75 -7.34
N VAL A 2 -12.94 22.15 -8.05
CA VAL A 2 -11.74 21.31 -8.24
C VAL A 2 -10.61 21.82 -7.34
N TRP A 3 -10.07 20.95 -6.49
CA TRP A 3 -9.06 21.30 -5.50
C TRP A 3 -7.66 21.02 -6.03
N TRP A 4 -6.83 22.05 -6.11
CA TRP A 4 -5.41 21.87 -6.41
C TRP A 4 -4.69 21.34 -5.16
N ILE A 5 -4.18 20.11 -5.26
CA ILE A 5 -3.42 19.45 -4.21
C ILE A 5 -2.01 19.21 -4.75
N PRO A 6 -0.94 19.65 -4.04
CA PRO A 6 0.42 19.31 -4.43
C PRO A 6 0.60 17.79 -4.56
N ARG A 7 1.26 17.33 -5.63
CA ARG A 7 1.51 15.89 -5.85
C ARG A 7 2.27 15.23 -4.69
N SER A 8 3.11 15.98 -3.96
CA SER A 8 3.83 15.49 -2.79
C SER A 8 2.94 15.16 -1.59
N LEU A 9 1.68 15.63 -1.57
CA LEU A 9 0.71 15.33 -0.52
C LEU A 9 -0.21 14.14 -0.88
N VAL A 10 -0.07 13.58 -2.08
CA VAL A 10 -0.88 12.48 -2.58
C VAL A 10 -0.02 11.24 -2.67
N THR A 11 -0.45 10.17 -2.00
CA THR A 11 0.16 8.85 -2.08
C THR A 11 -0.79 7.89 -2.78
N LEU A 12 -0.23 7.07 -3.65
CA LEU A 12 -0.92 5.99 -4.35
C LEU A 12 -0.77 4.73 -3.49
N ASP A 13 -1.87 4.14 -3.05
CA ASP A 13 -1.83 3.01 -2.12
C ASP A 13 -2.83 1.93 -2.53
N SER A 14 -2.34 0.80 -3.04
CA SER A 14 -3.19 -0.34 -3.44
C SER A 14 -3.69 -1.13 -2.26
N GLY A 15 -3.17 -0.88 -1.05
CA GLY A 15 -3.63 -1.52 0.17
C GLY A 15 -4.91 -0.90 0.73
N VAL A 16 -5.32 0.29 0.26
CA VAL A 16 -6.54 0.95 0.75
C VAL A 16 -7.70 0.78 -0.23
N GLY A 17 -8.83 0.31 0.30
CA GLY A 17 -10.06 0.09 -0.49
C GLY A 17 -10.86 1.36 -0.76
N VAL A 18 -10.66 2.42 0.03
CA VAL A 18 -11.35 3.72 -0.14
C VAL A 18 -10.35 4.85 0.03
N THR A 19 -10.49 5.92 -0.77
CA THR A 19 -9.57 7.06 -0.71
C THR A 19 -9.71 7.74 0.65
N LEU A 20 -8.58 8.00 1.30
CA LEU A 20 -8.54 8.66 2.61
C LEU A 20 -7.98 10.08 2.47
N ILE A 21 -8.58 11.02 3.19
CA ILE A 21 -8.06 12.37 3.37
C ILE A 21 -7.79 12.63 4.85
N SER A 22 -6.72 13.36 5.15
CA SER A 22 -6.38 13.71 6.51
C SER A 22 -7.44 14.66 7.11
N PRO A 23 -7.62 14.67 8.46
CA PRO A 23 -8.48 15.66 9.12
C PRO A 23 -7.99 17.11 8.94
N ASN A 24 -6.68 17.30 8.76
CA ASN A 24 -6.05 18.61 8.57
C ASN A 24 -6.42 19.18 7.20
N LEU A 25 -6.26 18.39 6.14
CA LEU A 25 -6.69 18.77 4.80
C LEU A 25 -8.19 19.02 4.77
N TRP A 26 -9.00 18.14 5.35
CA TRP A 26 -10.45 18.33 5.40
C TRP A 26 -10.85 19.64 6.08
N SER A 27 -10.20 20.00 7.19
CA SER A 27 -10.46 21.26 7.88
C SER A 27 -10.16 22.47 6.99
N LYS A 28 -9.01 22.48 6.30
CA LYS A 28 -8.63 23.53 5.35
C LYS A 28 -9.60 23.64 4.17
N LEU A 29 -10.06 22.51 3.64
CA LEU A 29 -11.03 22.48 2.55
C LEU A 29 -12.35 23.12 2.98
N ARG A 30 -12.86 22.78 4.17
CA ARG A 30 -14.09 23.38 4.71
C ARG A 30 -13.95 24.87 5.03
N GLU A 31 -12.78 25.29 5.52
CA GLU A 31 -12.50 26.71 5.74
C GLU A 31 -12.50 27.50 4.42
N ALA A 32 -11.99 26.89 3.35
CA ALA A 32 -11.96 27.50 2.02
C ALA A 32 -13.34 27.51 1.32
N ASP A 33 -14.15 26.46 1.52
CA ASP A 33 -15.52 26.37 1.02
C ASP A 33 -16.45 25.76 2.07
N GLY A 34 -17.19 26.64 2.75
CA GLY A 34 -18.16 26.24 3.78
C GLY A 34 -19.36 25.46 3.25
N ASN A 35 -19.54 25.32 1.93
CA ASN A 35 -20.59 24.50 1.34
C ASN A 35 -20.19 23.04 1.13
N LEU A 36 -18.92 22.68 1.38
CA LEU A 36 -18.50 21.29 1.36
C LEU A 36 -19.24 20.52 2.46
N SER A 37 -20.10 19.61 2.03
CA SER A 37 -20.84 18.73 2.90
C SER A 37 -20.36 17.30 2.78
N THR A 38 -20.53 16.56 3.86
CA THR A 38 -20.41 15.12 3.88
C THR A 38 -21.79 14.51 3.67
N GLN A 39 -21.83 13.33 3.07
CA GLN A 39 -23.00 12.50 2.95
C GLN A 39 -22.97 11.45 4.06
N LYS A 40 -24.04 11.38 4.84
CA LYS A 40 -24.20 10.33 5.85
C LYS A 40 -24.29 8.96 5.18
N MET A 41 -23.44 8.04 5.62
CA MET A 41 -23.44 6.66 5.11
C MET A 41 -24.64 5.89 5.66
N LYS A 42 -25.27 5.06 4.81
CA LYS A 42 -26.32 4.14 5.26
C LYS A 42 -25.77 3.12 6.27
N ASN A 43 -24.57 2.63 6.01
CA ASN A 43 -23.84 1.70 6.85
C ASN A 43 -22.49 2.32 7.21
N PRO A 44 -22.26 2.69 8.48
CA PRO A 44 -20.94 3.11 8.93
C PRO A 44 -19.89 2.05 8.64
N ALA A 45 -18.70 2.49 8.25
CA ALA A 45 -17.57 1.62 7.97
C ALA A 45 -16.51 1.74 9.07
N LEU A 46 -15.85 0.63 9.38
CA LEU A 46 -14.61 0.63 10.14
C LEU A 46 -13.47 0.53 9.15
N PHE A 47 -12.48 1.42 9.25
CA PHE A 47 -11.20 1.20 8.61
C PHE A 47 -10.15 0.93 9.69
N GLU A 48 -9.27 -0.02 9.40
CA GLU A 48 -8.14 -0.38 10.23
C GLU A 48 -6.88 0.22 9.62
N GLY A 49 -6.21 1.10 10.36
CA GLY A 49 -4.91 1.63 9.99
C GLY A 49 -3.78 0.67 10.38
N VAL A 50 -2.59 0.95 9.87
CA VAL A 50 -1.36 0.22 10.23
C VAL A 50 -1.18 0.29 11.76
N GLY A 51 -1.06 -0.87 12.41
CA GLY A 51 -0.91 -0.98 13.87
C GLY A 51 -2.19 -1.33 14.64
N GLY A 52 -3.26 -1.75 13.95
CA GLY A 52 -4.50 -2.24 14.59
C GLY A 52 -5.44 -1.14 15.11
N ALA A 53 -5.09 0.13 14.87
CA ALA A 53 -5.95 1.24 15.22
C ALA A 53 -7.17 1.28 14.28
N THR A 54 -8.36 1.09 14.83
CA THR A 54 -9.61 1.15 14.06
C THR A 54 -10.29 2.49 14.24
N SER A 55 -10.85 3.02 13.15
CA SER A 55 -11.60 4.27 13.13
C SER A 55 -12.95 4.06 12.46
N LEU A 56 -14.01 4.46 13.17
CA LEU A 56 -15.38 4.39 12.67
C LEU A 56 -15.69 5.62 11.81
N VAL A 57 -15.98 5.40 10.54
CA VAL A 57 -16.40 6.41 9.57
C VAL A 57 -17.91 6.30 9.37
N ARG A 58 -18.61 7.43 9.54
CA ARG A 58 -20.07 7.51 9.41
C ARG A 58 -20.52 8.36 8.24
N GLU A 59 -19.58 9.06 7.62
CA GLU A 59 -19.83 10.04 6.60
C GLU A 59 -18.78 9.89 5.49
N GLU A 60 -19.23 10.01 4.25
CA GLU A 60 -18.40 10.01 3.06
C GLU A 60 -18.50 11.37 2.38
N LEU A 61 -17.52 11.74 1.58
CA LEU A 61 -17.60 12.96 0.76
C LEU A 61 -17.07 12.68 -0.64
N GLN A 62 -17.46 13.52 -1.60
CA GLN A 62 -16.96 13.45 -2.97
C GLN A 62 -16.16 14.71 -3.28
N LEU A 63 -14.92 14.52 -3.75
CA LEU A 63 -14.02 15.62 -4.11
C LEU A 63 -13.54 15.49 -5.55
N ASP A 64 -13.34 16.63 -6.19
CA ASP A 64 -12.56 16.71 -7.41
C ASP A 64 -11.13 17.12 -7.02
N PHE A 65 -10.14 16.28 -7.37
CA PHE A 65 -8.72 16.56 -7.17
C PHE A 65 -8.08 17.04 -8.46
N LYS A 66 -7.13 17.96 -8.35
CA LYS A 66 -6.19 18.32 -9.41
C LYS A 66 -4.79 18.33 -8.85
N PHE A 67 -3.87 17.65 -9.51
CA PHE A 67 -2.45 17.68 -9.15
C PHE A 67 -1.58 17.64 -10.41
N ASP A 68 -0.40 18.24 -10.31
CA ASP A 68 0.54 18.30 -11.43
C ASP A 68 1.30 16.97 -11.57
N THR A 69 1.47 16.53 -12.82
CA THR A 69 2.30 15.36 -13.18
C THR A 69 3.36 15.79 -14.18
N PRO A 70 4.44 15.01 -14.39
CA PRO A 70 5.42 15.30 -15.45
C PRO A 70 4.79 15.40 -16.85
N GLY A 71 3.66 14.74 -17.09
CA GLY A 71 2.89 14.81 -18.34
C GLY A 71 1.86 15.95 -18.41
N GLY A 72 1.78 16.80 -17.38
CA GLY A 72 0.78 17.85 -17.25
C GLY A 72 -0.21 17.63 -16.10
N PRO A 73 -1.16 18.55 -15.88
CA PRO A 73 -2.12 18.45 -14.79
C PRO A 73 -3.11 17.30 -15.00
N LEU A 74 -3.30 16.48 -13.97
CA LEU A 74 -4.32 15.44 -13.92
C LEU A 74 -5.48 15.89 -13.03
N VAL A 75 -6.71 15.68 -13.49
CA VAL A 75 -7.94 15.99 -12.74
C VAL A 75 -8.72 14.71 -12.51
N LEU A 76 -8.97 14.39 -11.24
CA LEU A 76 -9.86 13.32 -10.81
C LEU A 76 -11.17 13.95 -10.33
N ARG A 77 -12.32 13.47 -10.78
CA ARG A 77 -13.63 14.04 -10.40
C ARG A 77 -14.45 13.04 -9.61
N CYS A 78 -15.29 13.57 -8.72
CA CYS A 78 -16.24 12.82 -7.91
C CYS A 78 -15.58 11.64 -7.15
N VAL A 79 -14.35 11.82 -6.68
CA VAL A 79 -13.63 10.78 -5.95
C VAL A 79 -14.26 10.64 -4.58
N LYS A 80 -14.76 9.44 -4.26
CA LYS A 80 -15.29 9.11 -2.94
C LYS A 80 -14.15 9.08 -1.93
N CYS A 81 -14.29 9.84 -0.87
CA CYS A 81 -13.26 10.02 0.15
C CYS A 81 -13.86 9.81 1.54
N TRP A 82 -13.05 9.25 2.43
CA TRP A 82 -13.29 9.22 3.87
C TRP A 82 -12.26 10.10 4.59
N VAL A 83 -12.68 10.73 5.68
CA VAL A 83 -11.76 11.47 6.55
C VAL A 83 -11.21 10.50 7.59
N GLY A 84 -9.89 10.34 7.63
CA GLY A 84 -9.24 9.39 8.52
C GLY A 84 -7.82 9.79 8.89
N THR A 85 -7.37 9.36 10.06
CA THR A 85 -5.98 9.54 10.49
C THR A 85 -5.06 8.75 9.56
N LEU A 86 -4.10 9.44 8.94
CA LEU A 86 -3.12 8.84 8.04
C LEU A 86 -1.81 8.57 8.80
N PRO A 87 -1.06 7.51 8.45
CA PRO A 87 0.29 7.28 8.98
C PRO A 87 1.22 8.47 8.73
N SER A 88 2.21 8.65 9.60
CA SER A 88 3.21 9.70 9.38
C SER A 88 4.01 9.43 8.10
N GLY A 89 4.23 10.48 7.30
CA GLY A 89 5.04 10.40 6.07
C GLY A 89 4.27 10.06 4.79
N VAL A 90 2.98 9.71 4.85
CA VAL A 90 2.19 9.35 3.64
C VAL A 90 1.50 10.56 2.97
N GLY A 91 1.65 11.76 3.52
CA GLY A 91 0.99 12.97 3.03
C GLY A 91 -0.43 13.14 3.58
N GLU A 92 -1.28 13.82 2.81
CA GLU A 92 -2.62 14.23 3.24
C GLU A 92 -3.75 13.48 2.50
N VAL A 93 -3.43 12.76 1.43
CA VAL A 93 -4.37 11.97 0.62
C VAL A 93 -3.78 10.60 0.28
N LEU A 94 -4.51 9.52 0.56
CA LEU A 94 -4.24 8.18 0.04
C LEU A 94 -5.25 7.85 -1.05
N LEU A 95 -4.81 7.73 -2.30
CA LEU A 95 -5.67 7.29 -3.41
C LEU A 95 -5.77 5.76 -3.40
N ALA A 96 -7.02 5.28 -3.35
CA ALA A 96 -7.34 3.87 -3.24
C ALA A 96 -7.14 3.08 -4.52
N ASP A 97 -7.04 1.77 -4.35
CA ASP A 97 -6.92 0.77 -5.41
C ASP A 97 -7.95 0.97 -6.52
N GLU A 98 -9.23 1.18 -6.18
CA GLU A 98 -10.30 1.41 -7.17
C GLU A 98 -10.03 2.64 -8.05
N VAL A 99 -9.51 3.73 -7.47
CA VAL A 99 -9.16 4.95 -8.23
C VAL A 99 -7.96 4.68 -9.11
N MET A 100 -6.95 3.98 -8.60
CA MET A 100 -5.75 3.65 -9.36
C MET A 100 -6.05 2.70 -10.52
N ALA A 101 -6.93 1.72 -10.32
CA ALA A 101 -7.39 0.83 -11.38
C ALA A 101 -8.06 1.60 -12.53
N GLN A 102 -8.88 2.61 -12.20
CA GLN A 102 -9.46 3.51 -13.23
C GLN A 102 -8.40 4.35 -13.96
N LEU A 103 -7.28 4.64 -13.31
CA LEU A 103 -6.13 5.32 -13.93
C LEU A 103 -5.24 4.36 -14.75
N GLY A 104 -5.58 3.07 -14.80
CA GLY A 104 -4.85 2.05 -15.55
C GLY A 104 -3.76 1.34 -14.76
N TYR A 105 -3.68 1.52 -13.44
CA TYR A 105 -2.82 0.69 -12.61
C TYR A 105 -3.37 -0.74 -12.53
N ASP A 106 -2.55 -1.69 -12.94
CA ASP A 106 -2.82 -3.12 -12.79
C ASP A 106 -1.50 -3.81 -12.38
N PRO A 107 -1.43 -4.43 -11.19
CA PRO A 107 -0.19 -5.03 -10.70
C PRO A 107 0.26 -6.22 -11.58
N VAL A 108 -0.68 -6.96 -12.18
CA VAL A 108 -0.35 -8.09 -13.07
C VAL A 108 0.21 -7.56 -14.38
N GLN A 109 -0.41 -6.54 -14.98
CA GLN A 109 0.12 -5.94 -16.21
C GLN A 109 1.47 -5.26 -15.97
N LEU A 110 1.67 -4.66 -14.81
CA LEU A 110 2.98 -4.12 -14.40
C LEU A 110 4.03 -5.23 -14.39
N LEU A 111 3.76 -6.38 -13.75
CA LEU A 111 4.66 -7.53 -13.72
C LEU A 111 4.96 -8.08 -15.11
N VAL A 112 3.94 -8.22 -15.97
CA VAL A 112 4.11 -8.64 -17.36
C VAL A 112 4.98 -7.65 -18.13
N HIS A 113 4.78 -6.35 -17.93
CA HIS A 113 5.56 -5.30 -18.60
C HIS A 113 7.04 -5.32 -18.17
N VAL A 114 7.31 -5.44 -16.88
CA VAL A 114 8.70 -5.47 -16.38
C VAL A 114 9.41 -6.76 -16.78
N GLN A 115 8.72 -7.91 -16.78
CA GLN A 115 9.27 -9.20 -17.22
C GLN A 115 9.69 -9.16 -18.70
N ARG A 116 8.89 -8.53 -19.56
CA ARG A 116 9.21 -8.32 -20.98
C ARG A 116 10.46 -7.47 -21.16
N SER A 117 10.70 -6.53 -20.24
CA SER A 117 11.88 -5.67 -20.28
C SER A 117 13.11 -6.41 -19.76
N GLN A 118 12.97 -7.14 -18.65
CA GLN A 118 14.02 -7.93 -18.02
C GLN A 118 13.38 -9.03 -17.15
N PRO A 119 13.76 -10.31 -17.32
CA PRO A 119 13.13 -11.41 -16.58
C PRO A 119 13.68 -11.60 -15.16
N VAL A 120 14.87 -11.06 -14.85
CA VAL A 120 15.55 -11.27 -13.55
C VAL A 120 15.99 -9.92 -13.00
N TYR A 121 15.50 -9.55 -11.82
CA TYR A 121 15.93 -8.37 -11.07
C TYR A 121 16.67 -8.83 -9.82
N ASP A 122 17.95 -8.43 -9.68
CA ASP A 122 18.74 -8.67 -8.48
C ASP A 122 18.61 -7.47 -7.53
N PHE A 123 18.21 -7.74 -6.29
CA PHE A 123 18.03 -6.74 -5.24
C PHE A 123 19.11 -6.82 -4.15
N ALA A 124 20.16 -7.63 -4.33
CA ALA A 124 21.23 -7.81 -3.34
C ALA A 124 21.91 -6.49 -2.93
N ASP A 125 21.97 -5.51 -3.83
CA ASP A 125 22.55 -4.19 -3.58
C ASP A 125 21.55 -3.13 -3.08
N THR A 126 20.29 -3.51 -2.81
CA THR A 126 19.32 -2.56 -2.26
C THR A 126 19.61 -2.28 -0.79
N VAL A 127 20.16 -1.09 -0.53
CA VAL A 127 20.31 -0.58 0.83
C VAL A 127 18.91 -0.33 1.38
N ALA A 128 18.58 -0.97 2.51
CA ALA A 128 17.33 -0.74 3.21
C ALA A 128 17.16 0.78 3.45
N PRO A 129 15.97 1.34 3.24
CA PRO A 129 15.73 2.74 3.54
C PRO A 129 16.10 2.99 5.00
N GLY A 130 16.85 4.06 5.26
CA GLY A 130 17.28 4.43 6.61
C GLY A 130 16.08 4.62 7.57
N PRO A 131 16.32 4.68 8.88
CA PRO A 131 15.32 4.51 9.95
C PRO A 131 14.15 5.52 9.98
N ASN A 132 14.04 6.42 9.00
CA ASN A 132 13.05 7.49 8.94
C ASN A 132 12.03 7.33 7.79
N ILE A 133 12.11 6.28 6.98
CA ILE A 133 11.09 5.95 5.98
C ILE A 133 10.44 4.65 6.45
N PHE A 134 9.30 4.76 7.10
CA PHE A 134 8.51 3.61 7.53
C PHE A 134 7.49 3.29 6.44
N PRO A 135 7.73 2.28 5.57
CA PRO A 135 6.67 1.74 4.74
C PRO A 135 5.56 1.21 5.66
N ALA A 136 4.31 1.45 5.25
CA ALA A 136 3.13 0.88 5.90
C ALA A 136 3.30 -0.64 5.99
N GLY A 137 3.53 -1.17 7.20
CA GLY A 137 3.65 -2.61 7.45
C GLY A 137 4.97 -3.12 8.05
N MET A 138 5.99 -2.28 8.33
CA MET A 138 7.18 -2.79 9.02
C MET A 138 6.99 -2.91 10.54
N VAL A 139 7.23 -4.14 10.99
CA VAL A 139 7.46 -4.56 12.37
C VAL A 139 8.56 -3.69 12.96
N LYS A 140 8.28 -3.08 14.10
CA LYS A 140 9.30 -2.44 14.91
C LYS A 140 10.26 -3.55 15.33
N GLU A 141 11.54 -3.49 14.95
CA GLU A 141 12.56 -4.30 15.62
C GLU A 141 12.60 -3.82 17.07
N VAL A 142 11.77 -4.46 17.89
CA VAL A 142 11.88 -4.42 19.34
C VAL A 142 12.94 -5.44 19.67
N ASP A 143 13.90 -5.05 20.52
CA ASP A 143 14.86 -6.00 21.08
C ASP A 143 14.07 -7.20 21.61
N PRO A 144 14.24 -8.40 21.02
CA PRO A 144 13.37 -9.49 21.35
C PRO A 144 13.54 -9.82 22.82
N SER A 145 12.42 -9.96 23.51
CA SER A 145 12.39 -10.36 24.91
C SER A 145 13.16 -11.66 25.11
N HIS A 146 13.57 -11.94 26.35
CA HIS A 146 14.27 -13.20 26.66
C HIS A 146 13.43 -14.43 26.24
N GLU A 147 12.10 -14.32 26.27
CA GLU A 147 11.17 -15.37 25.84
C GLU A 147 11.13 -15.51 24.31
N GLU A 148 11.07 -14.42 23.56
CA GLU A 148 11.12 -14.45 22.08
C GLU A 148 12.45 -15.02 21.56
N LYS A 149 13.58 -14.64 22.17
CA LYS A 149 14.90 -15.21 21.82
C LYS A 149 14.96 -16.71 22.06
N ALA A 150 14.27 -17.20 23.09
CA ALA A 150 14.21 -18.63 23.39
C ALA A 150 13.30 -19.42 22.43
N LEU A 151 12.35 -18.75 21.77
CA LEU A 151 11.41 -19.35 20.81
C LEU A 151 11.86 -19.21 19.36
N GLN A 152 12.79 -18.31 19.06
CA GLN A 152 13.22 -17.99 17.69
C GLN A 152 13.72 -19.21 16.90
N ASP A 153 14.47 -20.12 17.53
CA ASP A 153 14.94 -21.36 16.90
C ASP A 153 13.80 -22.35 16.63
N LEU A 154 12.80 -22.40 17.53
CA LEU A 154 11.63 -23.27 17.39
C LEU A 154 10.71 -22.75 16.29
N GLU A 155 10.48 -21.45 16.23
CA GLU A 155 9.70 -20.79 15.18
C GLU A 155 10.38 -20.92 13.82
N SER A 156 11.70 -20.66 13.75
CA SER A 156 12.47 -20.82 12.52
C SER A 156 12.38 -22.25 11.98
N ARG A 157 12.46 -23.25 12.86
CA ARG A 157 12.33 -24.66 12.47
C ARG A 157 10.90 -25.07 12.09
N ALA A 158 9.89 -24.41 12.66
CA ALA A 158 8.48 -24.67 12.33
C ALA A 158 8.06 -24.04 10.99
N TYR A 159 8.53 -22.83 10.70
CA TYR A 159 8.19 -22.08 9.49
C TYR A 159 9.14 -22.36 8.32
N PHE A 160 10.41 -22.67 8.61
CA PHE A 160 11.42 -23.06 7.62
C PHE A 160 11.98 -24.46 7.97
N PRO A 161 11.15 -25.50 7.85
CA PRO A 161 11.59 -26.86 8.16
C PRO A 161 12.75 -27.25 7.23
N THR A 162 13.94 -27.47 7.80
CA THR A 162 15.03 -28.14 7.11
C THR A 162 14.69 -29.62 7.02
N SER A 163 14.00 -30.01 5.95
CA SER A 163 13.74 -31.41 5.63
C SER A 163 15.06 -32.12 5.27
N PRO A 164 15.40 -33.26 5.89
CA PRO A 164 16.47 -34.15 5.41
C PRO A 164 16.16 -34.80 4.04
N GLU A 165 14.93 -34.67 3.54
CA GLU A 165 14.45 -35.20 2.27
C GLU A 165 14.29 -34.12 1.18
N ALA A 166 14.73 -32.88 1.43
CA ALA A 166 14.75 -31.83 0.40
C ALA A 166 15.97 -31.96 -0.52
N ASN A 167 16.14 -33.14 -1.15
CA ASN A 167 17.03 -33.32 -2.28
C ASN A 167 16.22 -33.33 -3.58
N TYR A 168 15.37 -32.32 -3.76
CA TYR A 168 14.54 -32.13 -4.97
C TYR A 168 15.37 -31.96 -6.25
N LEU A 169 16.69 -31.71 -6.11
CA LEU A 169 17.66 -31.67 -7.22
C LEU A 169 18.12 -33.07 -7.68
N SER A 170 17.79 -34.13 -6.95
CA SER A 170 18.17 -35.51 -7.30
C SER A 170 17.05 -36.33 -7.91
N ASP A 171 15.83 -35.78 -7.97
CA ASP A 171 14.71 -36.39 -8.68
C ASP A 171 14.73 -35.93 -10.15
N PRO A 172 15.04 -36.83 -11.11
CA PRO A 172 15.15 -36.47 -12.52
C PRO A 172 13.83 -35.93 -13.10
N SER A 173 12.68 -36.22 -12.48
CA SER A 173 11.37 -35.69 -12.90
C SER A 173 11.18 -34.20 -12.58
N VAL A 174 11.75 -33.73 -11.46
CA VAL A 174 11.68 -32.31 -11.05
C VAL A 174 12.64 -31.46 -11.88
N ALA A 175 13.81 -32.00 -12.21
CA ALA A 175 14.79 -31.33 -13.08
C ALA A 175 14.29 -31.15 -14.52
N GLU A 176 13.40 -32.04 -14.99
CA GLU A 176 12.82 -31.98 -16.34
C GLU A 176 11.70 -30.93 -16.41
N VAL A 177 10.81 -30.87 -15.41
CA VAL A 177 9.79 -29.82 -15.28
C VAL A 177 10.42 -28.42 -15.20
N LEU A 178 11.55 -28.28 -14.48
CA LEU A 178 12.27 -27.00 -14.40
C LEU A 178 12.96 -26.60 -15.70
N ARG A 179 13.32 -27.55 -16.58
CA ARG A 179 13.89 -27.25 -17.91
C ARG A 179 12.82 -26.83 -18.92
N GLU A 180 11.62 -27.39 -18.83
CA GLU A 180 10.49 -27.03 -19.70
C GLU A 180 9.90 -25.65 -19.36
N GLN A 181 10.00 -25.21 -18.11
CA GLN A 181 9.49 -23.89 -17.67
C GLN A 181 10.48 -22.73 -17.87
N VAL A 182 11.71 -23.01 -18.30
CA VAL A 182 12.77 -22.01 -18.55
C VAL A 182 13.12 -21.94 -20.05
N ALA A 183 12.36 -22.60 -20.92
CA ALA A 183 12.48 -22.49 -22.37
C ALA A 183 11.51 -21.44 -22.95
#